data_AF-A0A946SQG5-F1
#
_entry.id   AF-A0A946SQG5-F1
#
_cell.length_a   1.000
_cell.length_b   1.000
_cell.length_c   1.000
_cell.angle_alpha   90.00
_cell.angle_beta   90.00
_cell.angle_gamma   90.00
#
_symmetry.space_group_name_H-M   'P 1'
#
loop_
_entity.id
_entity.type
_entity.pdbx_description
1 polymer ?
#
loop_
_entity_poly.entity_id
_entity_poly.type
_entity_poly.pdbx_seq_one_letter_code
_entity_poly.pdbx_strand_id
1 'polypeptide(L)'
;GSWTPPPGRGDFPIWLALLMWSVGMGGYVYVVHKLIPGFPLGFLIGFAFLYTPLNSYISARTFGIMSRDLFDIPYIKEATLILSKYDEIDIWFAPFPNEDYGTETQGWRILELTGTTFTSKIAADLLAWPVLLIAGILAWHFIWKLAPIPSAQYQFAQMMWPIFVTQRALWITALRDGHSEQLQAIRPTYILAGFVVSLAIYGASVVSRIPYRHIAGYGLIGGLGADPGFFLLQFVGAIIGRYVMIKRFGRNRWSRYNPVLLAGFWCGLALIGMAGVAIDLIQKSVIVKPF
;
A
#
# COMPACT_ATOMS: atom_id res chain seq x y z
N GLY A 1 5.57 25.14 17.83
CA GLY A 1 4.15 24.75 17.69
C GLY A 1 3.73 24.15 19.00
N SER A 2 2.63 24.60 19.59
CA SER A 2 2.15 24.01 20.83
C SER A 2 1.65 22.59 20.55
N TRP A 3 2.01 21.66 21.43
CA TRP A 3 1.50 20.28 21.43
C TRP A 3 0.07 20.19 21.99
N THR A 4 -0.58 21.34 22.16
CA THR A 4 -1.93 21.43 22.70
C THR A 4 -2.93 21.13 21.58
N PRO A 5 -3.76 20.09 21.70
CA PRO A 5 -4.74 19.76 20.68
C PRO A 5 -5.75 20.91 20.51
N PRO A 6 -6.25 21.16 19.28
CA PRO A 6 -7.31 22.13 19.05
C PRO A 6 -8.54 21.79 19.92
N PRO A 7 -9.18 22.79 20.57
CA PRO A 7 -10.33 22.53 21.44
C PRO A 7 -11.47 21.86 20.65
N GLY A 8 -12.03 20.78 21.20
CA GLY A 8 -13.20 20.06 20.63
C GLY A 8 -12.90 18.93 19.64
N ARG A 9 -11.63 18.61 19.35
CA ARG A 9 -11.26 17.59 18.33
C ARG A 9 -11.45 16.12 18.79
N GLY A 10 -11.46 15.89 20.11
CA GLY A 10 -11.59 14.55 20.70
C GLY A 10 -10.31 13.71 20.62
N ASP A 11 -9.14 14.37 20.70
CA ASP A 11 -7.83 13.70 20.59
C ASP A 11 -7.56 12.76 21.76
N PHE A 12 -7.00 11.61 21.43
CA PHE A 12 -6.45 10.71 22.45
C PHE A 12 -5.14 11.28 22.99
N PRO A 13 -4.87 11.13 24.30
CA PRO A 13 -3.58 11.52 24.84
C PRO A 13 -2.48 10.64 24.26
N ILE A 14 -1.29 11.22 24.03
CA ILE A 14 -0.17 10.54 23.37
C ILE A 14 0.21 9.22 24.07
N TRP A 15 0.14 9.19 25.41
CA TRP A 15 0.43 7.98 26.18
C TRP A 15 -0.52 6.83 25.84
N LEU A 16 -1.80 7.12 25.57
CA LEU A 16 -2.79 6.09 25.21
C LEU A 16 -2.51 5.56 23.80
N ALA A 17 -2.12 6.43 22.86
CA ALA A 17 -1.70 6.01 21.53
C ALA A 17 -0.45 5.09 21.59
N LEU A 18 0.54 5.43 22.41
CA LEU A 18 1.73 4.60 22.62
C LEU A 18 1.38 3.26 23.28
N LEU A 19 0.43 3.26 24.22
CA LEU A 19 -0.05 2.03 24.85
C LEU A 19 -0.78 1.14 23.83
N MET A 20 -1.72 1.70 23.07
CA MET A 20 -2.44 0.98 22.01
C MET A 20 -1.48 0.40 20.98
N TRP A 21 -0.47 1.16 20.58
CA TRP A 21 0.61 0.69 19.70
C TRP A 21 1.35 -0.49 20.32
N SER A 22 1.82 -0.34 21.56
CA SER A 22 2.63 -1.35 22.22
C SER A 22 1.86 -2.64 22.47
N VAL A 23 0.58 -2.54 22.82
CA VAL A 23 -0.30 -3.69 23.00
C VAL A 23 -0.63 -4.35 21.66
N GLY A 24 -0.96 -3.57 20.63
CA GLY A 24 -1.29 -4.09 19.29
C GLY A 24 -0.10 -4.80 18.64
N MET A 25 1.04 -4.11 18.56
CA MET A 25 2.27 -4.67 17.99
C MET A 25 2.87 -5.77 18.87
N GLY A 26 2.78 -5.64 20.20
CA GLY A 26 3.18 -6.71 21.12
C GLY A 26 2.33 -7.97 20.92
N GLY A 27 1.02 -7.83 20.77
CA GLY A 27 0.11 -8.92 20.45
C GLY A 27 0.42 -9.56 19.09
N TYR A 28 0.71 -8.74 18.07
CA TYR A 28 1.14 -9.20 16.76
C TYR A 28 2.41 -10.05 16.85
N VAL A 29 3.46 -9.52 17.48
CA VAL A 29 4.74 -10.23 17.67
C VAL A 29 4.53 -11.52 18.46
N TYR A 30 3.67 -11.50 19.48
CA TYR A 30 3.33 -12.69 20.26
C TYR A 30 2.68 -13.78 19.40
N VAL A 31 1.70 -13.42 18.57
CA VAL A 31 1.02 -14.37 17.66
C VAL A 31 2.01 -14.96 16.67
N VAL A 32 2.87 -14.13 16.07
CA VAL A 32 3.89 -14.60 15.12
C VAL A 32 4.90 -15.53 15.79
N HIS A 33 5.38 -15.17 16.99
CA HIS A 33 6.30 -16.03 17.73
C HIS A 33 5.67 -17.35 18.19
N LYS A 34 4.36 -17.37 18.46
CA LYS A 34 3.62 -18.60 18.75
C LYS A 34 3.45 -19.49 17.53
N LEU A 35 3.26 -18.90 16.35
CA LEU A 35 3.18 -19.63 15.09
C LEU A 35 4.55 -20.16 14.67
N ILE A 36 5.61 -19.38 14.89
CA ILE A 36 6.98 -19.69 14.47
C ILE A 36 7.95 -19.43 15.63
N PRO A 37 8.16 -20.42 16.50
CA PRO A 37 9.06 -20.27 17.64
C PRO A 37 10.54 -20.23 17.24
N GLY A 38 10.88 -20.76 16.05
CA GLY A 38 12.26 -20.83 15.55
C GLY A 38 12.84 -19.50 15.05
N PHE A 39 11.99 -18.53 14.70
CA PHE A 39 12.44 -17.27 14.12
C PHE A 39 13.00 -16.32 15.19
N PRO A 40 14.12 -15.61 14.94
CA PRO A 40 14.73 -14.76 15.96
C PRO A 40 13.84 -13.56 16.32
N LEU A 41 13.40 -13.54 17.57
CA LEU A 41 12.44 -12.55 18.09
C LEU A 41 12.96 -11.10 18.01
N GLY A 42 14.28 -10.90 18.02
CA GLY A 42 14.91 -9.59 17.85
C GLY A 42 14.55 -8.91 16.52
N PHE A 43 14.44 -9.66 15.42
CA PHE A 43 14.02 -9.09 14.13
C PHE A 43 12.55 -8.67 14.18
N LEU A 44 11.66 -9.47 14.79
CA LEU A 44 10.24 -9.13 14.92
C LEU A 44 10.03 -7.86 15.76
N ILE A 45 10.73 -7.75 16.89
CA ILE A 45 10.69 -6.53 17.72
C ILE A 45 11.25 -5.34 16.97
N GLY A 46 12.39 -5.50 16.31
CA GLY A 46 13.01 -4.43 15.51
C GLY A 46 12.06 -3.93 14.43
N PHE A 47 11.35 -4.83 13.75
CA PHE A 47 10.36 -4.42 12.76
C PHE A 47 9.15 -3.73 13.39
N ALA A 48 8.58 -4.32 14.44
CA ALA A 48 7.36 -3.82 15.07
C ALA A 48 7.54 -2.46 15.79
N PHE A 49 8.66 -2.25 16.48
CA PHE A 49 8.86 -1.08 17.34
C PHE A 49 9.85 -0.04 16.81
N LEU A 50 10.71 -0.40 15.85
CA LEU A 50 11.68 0.53 15.28
C LEU A 50 11.36 0.83 13.81
N TYR A 51 11.37 -0.18 12.94
CA TYR A 51 11.19 0.02 11.51
C TYR A 51 9.82 0.60 11.18
N THR A 52 8.75 -0.03 11.65
CA THR A 52 7.38 0.34 11.28
C THR A 52 6.99 1.77 11.69
N PRO A 53 7.25 2.24 12.94
CA PRO A 53 7.02 3.63 13.29
C PRO A 53 7.88 4.62 12.50
N LEU A 54 9.16 4.29 12.25
CA LEU A 54 10.05 5.14 11.46
C LEU A 54 9.59 5.25 10.01
N ASN A 55 9.26 4.12 9.38
CA ASN A 55 8.75 4.07 8.02
C ASN A 55 7.44 4.87 7.91
N SER A 56 6.50 4.66 8.83
CA SER A 56 5.23 5.40 8.88
C SER A 56 5.43 6.91 9.06
N TYR A 57 6.39 7.32 9.89
CA TYR A 57 6.73 8.73 10.07
C TYR A 57 7.33 9.36 8.80
N ILE A 58 8.29 8.67 8.17
CA ILE A 58 8.93 9.15 6.94
C ILE A 58 7.88 9.21 5.81
N SER A 59 7.02 8.21 5.70
CA SER A 59 5.92 8.15 4.74
C SER A 59 4.95 9.32 4.92
N ALA A 60 4.42 9.53 6.13
CA ALA A 60 3.53 10.66 6.45
C ALA A 60 4.18 12.02 6.14
N ARG A 61 5.47 12.20 6.47
CA ARG A 61 6.19 13.45 6.20
C ARG A 61 6.45 13.65 4.71
N THR A 62 6.80 12.58 4.00
CA THR A 62 7.04 12.61 2.55
C THR A 62 5.76 12.99 1.83
N PHE A 63 4.61 12.45 2.24
CA PHE A 63 3.33 12.87 1.70
C PHE A 63 3.02 14.34 1.97
N GLY A 64 3.30 14.84 3.18
CA GLY A 64 3.12 16.26 3.48
C GLY A 64 3.96 17.21 2.59
N ILE A 65 5.12 16.76 2.12
CA ILE A 65 6.05 17.57 1.32
C ILE A 65 5.86 17.35 -0.19
N MET A 66 5.58 16.10 -0.57
CA MET A 66 5.60 15.54 -1.93
C MET A 66 4.26 14.91 -2.35
N SER A 67 3.17 15.09 -1.60
CA SER A 67 1.81 14.60 -1.93
C SER A 67 1.75 13.17 -2.50
N ARG A 68 2.67 12.32 -2.04
CA ARG A 68 2.83 10.92 -2.40
C ARG A 68 3.54 10.25 -1.23
N ASP A 69 3.11 9.04 -0.91
CA ASP A 69 3.72 8.24 0.15
C ASP A 69 5.18 7.92 -0.22
N LEU A 70 6.00 7.66 0.80
CA LEU A 70 7.37 7.21 0.56
C LEU A 70 7.29 5.88 -0.19
N PHE A 71 8.19 5.67 -1.15
CA PHE A 71 8.35 4.38 -1.81
C PHE A 71 8.48 3.28 -0.75
N ASP A 72 7.62 2.27 -0.85
CA ASP A 72 7.84 1.03 -0.11
C ASP A 72 9.20 0.50 -0.51
N ILE A 73 10.08 0.30 0.48
CA ILE A 73 11.46 -0.11 0.23
C ILE A 73 11.40 -1.54 -0.32
N PRO A 74 11.72 -1.76 -1.59
CA PRO A 74 11.49 -3.05 -2.21
C PRO A 74 12.39 -4.09 -1.52
N TYR A 75 11.81 -5.27 -1.32
CA TYR A 75 12.50 -6.44 -0.78
C TYR A 75 13.04 -6.33 0.66
N ILE A 76 12.56 -5.38 1.47
CA ILE A 76 13.07 -5.21 2.85
C ILE A 76 12.77 -6.42 3.74
N LYS A 77 11.60 -7.05 3.54
CA LYS A 77 11.23 -8.27 4.25
C LYS A 77 12.16 -9.41 3.83
N GLU A 78 12.29 -9.62 2.52
CA GLU A 78 13.10 -10.65 1.89
C GLU A 78 14.58 -10.55 2.30
N ALA A 79 15.13 -9.33 2.27
CA ALA A 79 16.49 -9.06 2.72
C ALA A 79 16.68 -9.36 4.22
N THR A 80 15.69 -9.02 5.06
CA THR A 80 15.74 -9.33 6.50
C THR A 80 15.70 -10.83 6.74
N LEU A 81 14.87 -11.58 6.02
CA LEU A 81 14.79 -13.03 6.13
C LEU A 81 16.12 -13.68 5.75
N ILE A 82 16.74 -13.22 4.68
CA ILE A 82 18.08 -13.66 4.27
C ILE A 82 19.13 -13.34 5.36
N LEU A 83 19.11 -12.12 5.92
CA LEU A 83 20.04 -11.71 6.99
C LEU A 83 19.82 -12.47 8.29
N SER A 84 18.60 -12.92 8.57
CA SER A 84 18.26 -13.69 9.75
C SER A 84 18.82 -15.12 9.73
N LYS A 85 19.31 -15.59 8.56
CA LYS A 85 19.84 -16.95 8.33
C LYS A 85 18.89 -18.06 8.80
N TYR A 86 17.60 -17.81 8.65
CA TYR A 86 16.56 -18.74 9.03
C TYR A 86 16.11 -19.50 7.79
N ASP A 87 16.42 -20.79 7.73
CA ASP A 87 16.28 -21.60 6.51
C ASP A 87 14.86 -22.20 6.34
N GLU A 88 13.98 -22.04 7.32
CA GLU A 88 12.63 -22.60 7.26
C GLU A 88 11.67 -21.72 6.44
N ILE A 89 10.74 -22.39 5.78
CA ILE A 89 9.80 -21.79 4.83
C ILE A 89 8.61 -21.12 5.54
N ASP A 90 8.32 -21.52 6.78
CA ASP A 90 7.17 -21.06 7.54
C ASP A 90 7.11 -19.53 7.70
N ILE A 91 8.25 -18.85 7.84
CA ILE A 91 8.32 -17.39 7.97
C ILE A 91 7.78 -16.63 6.74
N TRP A 92 7.82 -17.26 5.57
CA TRP A 92 7.25 -16.69 4.34
C TRP A 92 5.73 -16.68 4.34
N PHE A 93 5.10 -17.53 5.15
CA PHE A 93 3.65 -17.62 5.30
C PHE A 93 3.14 -16.89 6.54
N ALA A 94 4.02 -16.56 7.48
CA ALA A 94 3.64 -15.75 8.63
C ALA A 94 3.35 -14.28 8.28
N PRO A 95 2.39 -13.67 9.00
CA PRO A 95 2.19 -12.23 8.95
C PRO A 95 3.44 -11.55 9.53
N PHE A 96 4.01 -10.59 8.81
CA PHE A 96 5.26 -9.92 9.18
C PHE A 96 4.97 -8.45 9.51
N PRO A 97 5.50 -7.88 10.60
CA PRO A 97 5.12 -6.54 11.06
C PRO A 97 5.80 -5.43 10.25
N ASN A 98 5.43 -5.27 8.97
CA ASN A 98 5.96 -4.28 8.03
C ASN A 98 4.89 -3.33 7.45
N GLU A 99 3.78 -3.13 8.15
CA GLU A 99 2.69 -2.26 7.70
C GLU A 99 3.11 -0.78 7.67
N ASP A 100 2.52 0.03 6.77
CA ASP A 100 2.70 1.48 6.74
C ASP A 100 1.42 2.18 7.19
N TYR A 101 1.52 2.98 8.26
CA TYR A 101 0.41 3.77 8.82
C TYR A 101 0.47 5.26 8.43
N GLY A 102 1.32 5.61 7.45
CA GLY A 102 1.48 6.97 6.94
C GLY A 102 0.20 7.54 6.32
N THR A 103 -0.54 6.75 5.54
CA THR A 103 -1.80 7.16 4.91
C THR A 103 -2.90 7.45 5.94
N GLU A 104 -3.03 6.62 6.98
CA GLU A 104 -4.01 6.87 8.07
C GLU A 104 -3.70 8.16 8.83
N THR A 105 -2.42 8.50 9.00
CA THR A 105 -1.98 9.76 9.59
C THR A 105 -2.48 10.97 8.80
N GLN A 106 -2.51 10.86 7.46
CA GLN A 106 -3.09 11.90 6.60
C GLN A 106 -4.60 11.97 6.77
N GLY A 107 -5.27 10.82 6.92
CA GLY A 107 -6.69 10.74 7.25
C GLY A 107 -7.04 11.57 8.48
N TRP A 108 -6.27 11.46 9.56
CA TRP A 108 -6.46 12.28 10.76
C TRP A 108 -6.32 13.78 10.50
N ARG A 109 -5.40 14.19 9.61
CA ARG A 109 -5.27 15.59 9.19
C ARG A 109 -6.45 16.07 8.35
N ILE A 110 -7.00 15.22 7.48
CA ILE A 110 -8.21 15.54 6.69
C ILE A 110 -9.41 15.76 7.61
N LEU A 111 -9.55 14.95 8.66
CA LEU A 111 -10.62 15.11 9.65
C LEU A 111 -10.52 16.46 10.38
N GLU A 112 -9.29 16.84 10.75
CA GLU A 112 -9.02 18.16 11.34
C GLU A 112 -9.42 19.31 10.40
N LEU A 113 -9.06 19.22 9.12
CA LEU A 113 -9.38 20.25 8.12
C LEU A 113 -10.88 20.35 7.79
N THR A 114 -11.61 19.25 7.95
CA THR A 114 -13.06 19.18 7.72
C THR A 114 -13.87 19.49 8.98
N GLY A 115 -13.23 19.69 10.13
CA GLY A 115 -13.89 19.95 11.40
C GLY A 115 -14.66 18.75 11.97
N THR A 116 -14.31 17.54 11.56
CA THR A 116 -14.93 16.31 12.05
C THR A 116 -14.19 15.77 13.28
N THR A 117 -14.92 15.19 14.23
CA THR A 117 -14.33 14.64 15.46
C THR A 117 -13.76 13.25 15.24
N PHE A 118 -12.69 12.89 15.95
CA PHE A 118 -12.07 11.56 15.84
C PHE A 118 -13.02 10.45 16.29
N THR A 119 -13.84 10.71 17.30
CA THR A 119 -14.87 9.80 17.78
C THR A 119 -15.92 9.49 16.71
N SER A 120 -16.27 10.47 15.87
CA SER A 120 -17.21 10.24 14.77
C SER A 120 -16.63 9.34 13.68
N LYS A 121 -15.33 9.46 13.35
CA LYS A 121 -14.67 8.55 12.40
C LYS A 121 -14.70 7.12 12.94
N ILE A 122 -14.26 6.94 14.18
CA ILE A 122 -14.21 5.61 14.82
C ILE A 122 -15.61 5.01 14.93
N ALA A 123 -16.62 5.79 15.31
CA ALA A 123 -18.00 5.32 15.35
C ALA A 123 -18.51 4.91 13.95
N ALA A 124 -18.19 5.68 12.90
CA ALA A 124 -18.55 5.34 11.54
C ALA A 124 -17.88 4.04 11.07
N ASP A 125 -16.58 3.87 11.36
CA ASP A 125 -15.83 2.66 11.04
C ASP A 125 -16.44 1.45 11.78
N LEU A 126 -16.70 1.56 13.08
CA LEU A 126 -17.31 0.49 13.88
C LEU A 126 -18.73 0.12 13.41
N LEU A 127 -19.50 1.07 12.90
CA LEU A 127 -20.82 0.80 12.31
C LEU A 127 -20.73 0.15 10.93
N ALA A 128 -19.72 0.51 10.13
CA ALA A 128 -19.51 -0.04 8.79
C ALA A 128 -18.98 -1.48 8.85
N TRP A 129 -18.13 -1.81 9.83
CA TRP A 129 -17.47 -3.11 9.94
C TRP A 129 -18.43 -4.31 9.91
N PRO A 130 -19.51 -4.37 10.71
CA PRO A 130 -20.46 -5.49 10.66
C PRO A 130 -21.12 -5.65 9.29
N VAL A 131 -21.51 -4.53 8.66
CA VAL A 131 -22.15 -4.54 7.35
C VAL A 131 -21.18 -5.07 6.29
N LEU A 132 -19.94 -4.59 6.29
CA LEU A 132 -18.89 -5.03 5.36
C LEU A 132 -18.51 -6.49 5.57
N LEU A 133 -18.43 -6.96 6.83
CA LEU A 133 -18.15 -8.37 7.14
C LEU A 133 -19.27 -9.28 6.64
N ILE A 134 -20.53 -8.95 6.93
CA ILE A 134 -21.68 -9.74 6.49
C ILE A 134 -21.76 -9.74 4.96
N ALA A 135 -21.66 -8.57 4.32
CA ALA A 135 -21.70 -8.46 2.87
C ALA A 135 -20.52 -9.21 2.21
N GLY A 136 -19.32 -9.13 2.80
CA GLY A 136 -18.12 -9.82 2.32
C GLY A 136 -18.25 -11.34 2.41
N ILE A 137 -18.79 -11.86 3.51
CA ILE A 137 -19.04 -13.31 3.67
C ILE A 137 -20.08 -13.78 2.66
N LEU A 138 -21.17 -13.03 2.46
CA LEU A 138 -22.19 -13.36 1.47
C LEU A 138 -21.63 -13.37 0.05
N ALA A 139 -20.83 -12.36 -0.31
CA ALA A 139 -20.17 -12.29 -1.60
C ALA A 139 -19.22 -13.47 -1.82
N TRP A 140 -18.39 -13.81 -0.83
CA TRP A 140 -17.50 -14.98 -0.91
C TRP A 140 -18.27 -16.30 -1.02
N HIS A 141 -19.34 -16.46 -0.25
CA HIS A 141 -20.19 -17.65 -0.31
C HIS A 141 -20.77 -17.85 -1.72
N PHE A 142 -21.22 -16.76 -2.36
CA PHE A 142 -21.73 -16.82 -3.72
C PHE A 142 -20.64 -17.20 -4.73
N ILE A 143 -19.47 -16.57 -4.64
CA ILE A 143 -18.33 -16.86 -5.53
C ILE A 143 -17.92 -18.34 -5.41
N TRP A 144 -17.77 -18.89 -4.21
CA TRP A 144 -17.37 -20.29 -4.03
C TRP A 144 -18.39 -21.31 -4.54
N LYS A 145 -19.68 -20.96 -4.56
CA LYS A 145 -20.73 -21.83 -5.09
C LYS A 145 -20.89 -21.76 -6.61
N LEU A 146 -20.42 -20.70 -7.25
CA LEU A 146 -20.62 -20.49 -8.68
C LEU A 146 -19.79 -21.47 -9.52
N ALA A 147 -18.49 -21.58 -9.22
CA ALA A 147 -17.58 -22.50 -9.89
C ALA A 147 -16.36 -22.77 -9.01
N PRO A 148 -15.66 -23.92 -9.18
CA PRO A 148 -14.39 -24.14 -8.52
C PRO A 148 -13.37 -23.09 -8.98
N ILE A 149 -12.55 -22.61 -8.05
CA ILE A 149 -11.43 -21.69 -8.33
C ILE A 149 -10.14 -22.52 -8.27
N PRO A 150 -9.26 -22.49 -9.28
CA PRO A 150 -9.36 -21.79 -10.57
C PRO A 150 -10.17 -22.55 -11.63
N SER A 151 -10.92 -21.84 -12.47
CA SER A 151 -11.65 -22.38 -13.62
C SER A 151 -11.77 -21.35 -14.75
N ALA A 152 -12.24 -21.77 -15.93
CA ALA A 152 -12.44 -20.87 -17.09
C ALA A 152 -13.42 -19.71 -16.81
N GLN A 153 -14.30 -19.85 -15.81
CA GLN A 153 -15.19 -18.78 -15.36
C GLN A 153 -14.45 -17.65 -14.62
N TYR A 154 -13.25 -17.94 -14.12
CA TYR A 154 -12.37 -17.01 -13.42
C TYR A 154 -11.05 -16.85 -14.18
N GLN A 155 -11.11 -16.29 -15.39
CA GLN A 155 -9.95 -16.14 -16.29
C GLN A 155 -8.74 -15.45 -15.63
N PHE A 156 -8.96 -14.40 -14.84
CA PHE A 156 -7.89 -13.70 -14.13
C PHE A 156 -7.17 -14.63 -13.15
N ALA A 157 -7.91 -15.40 -12.35
CA ALA A 157 -7.30 -16.35 -11.40
C ALA A 157 -6.55 -17.46 -12.14
N GLN A 158 -7.12 -17.99 -13.23
CA GLN A 158 -6.49 -19.04 -14.01
C GLN A 158 -5.16 -18.62 -14.65
N MET A 159 -5.08 -17.39 -15.18
CA MET A 159 -3.87 -16.90 -15.85
C MET A 159 -2.85 -16.30 -14.89
N MET A 160 -3.30 -15.50 -13.91
CA MET A 160 -2.39 -14.71 -13.07
C MET A 160 -1.87 -15.48 -11.85
N TRP A 161 -2.65 -16.39 -11.27
CA TRP A 161 -2.19 -17.13 -10.09
C TRP A 161 -0.94 -17.97 -10.36
N PRO A 162 -0.82 -18.72 -11.47
CA PRO A 162 0.42 -19.44 -11.78
C PRO A 162 1.63 -18.51 -11.89
N ILE A 163 1.45 -17.33 -12.48
CA ILE A 163 2.52 -16.32 -12.60
C ILE A 163 2.94 -15.81 -11.22
N PHE A 164 1.98 -15.43 -10.37
CA PHE A 164 2.24 -14.96 -9.02
C PHE A 164 2.87 -16.04 -8.13
N VAL A 165 2.40 -17.29 -8.24
CA VAL A 165 2.98 -18.43 -7.53
C VAL A 165 4.41 -18.68 -7.97
N THR A 166 4.70 -18.62 -9.27
CA THR A 166 6.06 -18.79 -9.80
C THR A 166 6.99 -17.69 -9.27
N GLN A 167 6.56 -16.42 -9.34
CA GLN A 167 7.33 -15.29 -8.81
C GLN A 167 7.57 -15.40 -7.30
N ARG A 168 6.56 -15.82 -6.53
CA ARG A 168 6.67 -16.01 -5.08
C ARG A 168 7.56 -17.20 -4.73
N ALA A 169 7.46 -18.31 -5.47
CA ALA A 169 8.25 -19.51 -5.25
C ALA A 169 9.75 -19.22 -5.39
N LEU A 170 10.16 -18.39 -6.37
CA LEU A 170 11.56 -17.98 -6.55
C LEU A 170 12.18 -17.34 -5.28
N TRP A 171 11.39 -16.58 -4.53
CA TRP A 171 11.85 -15.97 -3.27
C TRP A 171 11.85 -16.95 -2.10
N ILE A 172 10.84 -17.82 -2.01
CA ILE A 172 10.73 -18.81 -0.94
C ILE A 172 11.85 -19.86 -1.05
N THR A 173 12.13 -20.34 -2.27
CA THR A 173 13.20 -21.33 -2.50
C THR A 173 14.59 -20.73 -2.37
N ALA A 174 14.73 -19.40 -2.43
CA ALA A 174 16.02 -18.73 -2.34
C ALA A 174 16.77 -19.04 -1.03
N LEU A 175 16.07 -19.27 0.08
CA LEU A 175 16.73 -19.53 1.37
C LEU A 175 17.11 -21.00 1.58
N ARG A 176 16.55 -21.93 0.80
CA ARG A 176 16.70 -23.37 1.05
C ARG A 176 18.06 -23.94 0.62
N ASP A 177 18.62 -23.44 -0.48
CA ASP A 177 19.73 -24.12 -1.14
C ASP A 177 21.12 -23.52 -0.85
N GLY A 178 21.23 -22.42 -0.08
CA GLY A 178 22.50 -21.75 0.24
C GLY A 178 23.32 -21.21 -0.95
N HIS A 179 22.99 -21.66 -2.17
CA HIS A 179 23.60 -21.40 -3.46
C HIS A 179 22.59 -20.84 -4.47
N SER A 180 21.47 -20.29 -4.00
CA SER A 180 20.47 -19.70 -4.89
C SER A 180 21.03 -18.44 -5.57
N GLU A 181 20.77 -18.31 -6.88
CA GLU A 181 21.20 -17.14 -7.67
C GLU A 181 20.63 -15.83 -7.09
N GLN A 182 19.52 -15.91 -6.35
CA GLN A 182 18.86 -14.81 -5.66
C GLN A 182 19.67 -14.31 -4.44
N LEU A 183 20.31 -15.21 -3.68
CA LEU A 183 21.26 -14.82 -2.63
C LEU A 183 22.51 -14.14 -3.23
N GLN A 184 22.96 -14.62 -4.40
CA GLN A 184 24.08 -14.03 -5.15
C GLN A 184 23.71 -12.73 -5.90
N ALA A 185 22.42 -12.41 -6.00
CA ALA A 185 21.92 -11.18 -6.62
C ALA A 185 22.06 -9.96 -5.70
N ILE A 186 22.13 -10.15 -4.37
CA ILE A 186 22.44 -9.09 -3.42
C ILE A 186 23.94 -8.81 -3.48
N ARG A 187 24.37 -8.09 -4.52
CA ARG A 187 25.74 -7.60 -4.65
C ARG A 187 25.84 -6.22 -4.01
N PRO A 188 26.60 -6.06 -2.91
CA PRO A 188 26.74 -4.76 -2.24
C PRO A 188 27.24 -3.66 -3.18
N THR A 189 28.02 -4.03 -4.21
CA THR A 189 28.50 -3.10 -5.23
C THR A 189 27.37 -2.45 -6.04
N TYR A 190 26.33 -3.21 -6.43
CA TYR A 190 25.20 -2.63 -7.16
C TYR A 190 24.27 -1.83 -6.25
N ILE A 191 24.11 -2.23 -4.99
CA ILE A 191 23.36 -1.46 -4.00
C ILE A 191 24.06 -0.11 -3.74
N LEU A 192 25.37 -0.13 -3.53
CA LEU A 192 26.18 1.08 -3.34
C LEU A 192 26.21 1.93 -4.60
N ALA A 193 26.36 1.33 -5.80
CA ALA A 193 26.29 2.07 -7.05
C ALA A 193 24.92 2.73 -7.23
N GLY A 194 23.82 2.03 -6.97
CA GLY A 194 22.48 2.58 -6.99
C GLY A 194 22.29 3.71 -5.99
N PHE A 195 22.80 3.56 -4.77
CA PHE A 195 22.78 4.61 -3.75
C PHE A 195 23.58 5.85 -4.18
N VAL A 196 24.80 5.68 -4.69
CA VAL A 196 25.66 6.77 -5.16
C VAL A 196 25.05 7.49 -6.36
N VAL A 197 24.51 6.75 -7.33
CA VAL A 197 23.81 7.32 -8.50
C VAL A 197 22.58 8.11 -8.05
N SER A 198 21.78 7.56 -7.12
CA SER A 198 20.59 8.24 -6.59
C SER A 198 20.97 9.52 -5.85
N LEU A 199 22.04 9.48 -5.04
CA LEU A 199 22.56 10.64 -4.33
C LEU A 199 23.15 11.69 -5.28
N ALA A 200 23.81 11.26 -6.36
CA ALA A 200 24.32 12.14 -7.40
C ALA A 200 23.19 12.85 -8.16
N ILE A 201 22.12 12.11 -8.52
CA ILE A 201 20.93 12.69 -9.15
C ILE A 201 20.26 13.69 -8.20
N TYR A 202 20.15 13.35 -6.91
CA TYR A 202 19.65 14.26 -5.89
C TYR A 202 20.50 15.54 -5.79
N GLY A 203 21.82 15.39 -5.67
CA GLY A 203 22.76 16.52 -5.60
C GLY A 203 22.71 17.41 -6.84
N ALA A 204 22.68 16.81 -8.04
CA ALA A 204 22.53 17.52 -9.30
C ALA A 204 21.20 18.29 -9.36
N SER A 205 20.12 17.71 -8.83
CA SER A 205 18.82 18.38 -8.75
C SER A 205 18.84 19.59 -7.81
N VAL A 206 19.56 19.50 -6.68
CA VAL A 206 19.73 20.63 -5.74
C VAL A 206 20.57 21.75 -6.37
N VAL A 207 21.67 21.41 -7.04
CA VAL A 207 22.58 22.39 -7.67
C VAL A 207 21.90 23.11 -8.83
N SER A 208 21.15 22.39 -9.66
CA SER A 208 20.45 22.96 -10.82
C SER A 208 19.25 23.83 -10.46
N ARG A 209 18.89 23.96 -9.16
CA ARG A 209 17.71 24.70 -8.67
C ARG A 209 16.39 24.28 -9.34
N ILE A 210 16.36 23.15 -10.04
CA ILE A 210 15.12 22.56 -10.51
C ILE A 210 14.35 22.18 -9.24
N PRO A 211 13.08 22.59 -9.09
CA PRO A 211 12.34 22.25 -7.89
C PRO A 211 12.19 20.72 -7.83
N TYR A 212 13.07 20.10 -7.02
CA TYR A 212 13.14 18.66 -6.77
C TYR A 212 11.76 18.09 -6.42
N ARG A 213 10.94 18.93 -5.77
CA ARG A 213 9.55 18.69 -5.36
C ARG A 213 8.54 18.48 -6.49
N HIS A 214 8.86 18.62 -7.78
CA HIS A 214 7.83 18.53 -8.84
C HIS A 214 8.20 17.62 -10.02
N ILE A 215 9.49 17.37 -10.29
CA ILE A 215 9.92 16.71 -11.54
C ILE A 215 10.88 15.54 -11.26
N ALA A 216 11.92 15.75 -10.44
CA ALA A 216 12.92 14.71 -10.17
C ALA A 216 12.41 13.61 -9.23
N GLY A 217 11.72 13.95 -8.12
CA GLY A 217 11.17 12.94 -7.21
C GLY A 217 9.96 12.17 -7.76
N TYR A 218 9.07 12.85 -8.50
CA TYR A 218 7.81 12.26 -8.98
C TYR A 218 7.95 11.41 -10.23
N GLY A 219 8.78 11.84 -11.19
CA GLY A 219 8.91 11.18 -12.48
C GLY A 219 10.04 10.14 -12.51
N LEU A 220 11.24 10.54 -12.08
CA LEU A 220 12.41 9.65 -12.15
C LEU A 220 12.34 8.57 -11.08
N ILE A 221 12.15 8.92 -9.81
CA ILE A 221 12.09 7.91 -8.74
C ILE A 221 10.77 7.13 -8.81
N GLY A 222 9.67 7.81 -9.16
CA GLY A 222 8.32 7.24 -9.34
C GLY A 222 8.18 6.22 -10.46
N GLY A 223 8.91 6.42 -11.56
CA GLY A 223 8.86 5.56 -12.74
C GLY A 223 9.86 4.41 -12.73
N LEU A 224 10.86 4.43 -11.84
CA LEU A 224 11.84 3.34 -11.75
C LEU A 224 11.17 2.09 -11.17
N GLY A 225 10.96 1.08 -12.02
CA GLY A 225 10.33 -0.19 -11.66
C GLY A 225 8.80 -0.21 -11.78
N ALA A 226 8.18 0.87 -12.24
CA ALA A 226 6.74 0.96 -12.35
C ALA A 226 6.25 0.66 -13.78
N ASP A 227 5.06 0.09 -13.93
CA ASP A 227 4.51 -0.29 -15.24
C ASP A 227 4.28 0.96 -16.11
N PRO A 228 4.96 1.09 -17.27
CA PRO A 228 4.78 2.22 -18.18
C PRO A 228 3.32 2.41 -18.60
N GLY A 229 2.52 1.34 -18.69
CA GLY A 229 1.12 1.39 -19.09
C GLY A 229 0.27 2.28 -18.19
N PHE A 230 0.52 2.24 -16.87
CA PHE A 230 -0.21 3.05 -15.91
C PHE A 230 0.13 4.54 -16.01
N PHE A 231 1.41 4.86 -16.20
CA PHE A 231 1.88 6.23 -16.30
C PHE A 231 1.53 6.90 -17.63
N LEU A 232 1.39 6.14 -18.71
CA LEU A 232 0.97 6.68 -20.00
C LEU A 232 -0.39 7.35 -19.93
N LEU A 233 -1.39 6.71 -19.31
CA LEU A 233 -2.72 7.29 -19.15
C LEU A 233 -2.70 8.52 -18.22
N GLN A 234 -1.92 8.45 -17.13
CA GLN A 234 -1.73 9.59 -16.24
C GLN A 234 -1.07 10.77 -16.97
N PHE A 235 -0.11 10.50 -17.84
CA PHE A 235 0.58 11.49 -18.65
C PHE A 235 -0.36 12.14 -19.68
N VAL A 236 -1.17 11.35 -20.38
CA VAL A 236 -2.22 11.87 -21.29
C VAL A 236 -3.21 12.75 -20.53
N GLY A 237 -3.67 12.30 -19.35
CA GLY A 237 -4.52 13.09 -18.47
C GLY A 237 -3.88 14.42 -18.03
N ALA A 238 -2.58 14.41 -17.73
CA ALA A 238 -1.83 15.62 -17.37
C ALA A 238 -1.69 16.60 -18.54
N ILE A 239 -1.48 16.10 -19.77
CA ILE A 239 -1.46 16.91 -20.99
C ILE A 239 -2.81 17.59 -21.21
N ILE A 240 -3.91 16.84 -21.14
CA ILE A 240 -5.27 17.38 -21.30
C ILE A 240 -5.56 18.42 -20.21
N GLY A 241 -5.22 18.10 -18.96
CA GLY A 241 -5.35 19.01 -17.83
C GLY A 241 -4.60 20.33 -18.07
N ARG A 242 -3.34 20.24 -18.50
CA ARG A 242 -2.47 21.42 -18.68
C ARG A 242 -2.83 22.26 -19.90
N TYR A 243 -3.04 21.64 -21.05
CA TYR A 243 -3.18 22.36 -22.32
C TYR A 243 -4.63 22.71 -22.67
N VAL A 244 -5.60 21.92 -22.24
CA VAL A 244 -7.02 22.14 -22.55
C VAL A 244 -7.75 22.71 -21.35
N MET A 245 -7.68 22.06 -20.19
CA MET A 245 -8.52 22.41 -19.05
C MET A 245 -8.08 23.68 -18.34
N ILE A 246 -6.78 23.88 -18.13
CA ILE A 246 -6.26 25.12 -17.54
C ILE A 246 -6.52 26.32 -18.46
N LYS A 247 -6.41 26.15 -19.80
CA LYS A 247 -6.73 27.22 -20.75
C LYS A 247 -8.22 27.58 -20.75
N ARG A 248 -9.11 26.59 -20.60
CA ARG A 248 -10.56 26.80 -20.66
C ARG A 248 -11.17 27.32 -19.35
N PHE A 249 -10.73 26.82 -18.20
CA PHE A 249 -11.35 27.12 -16.90
C PHE A 249 -10.53 28.08 -16.03
N GLY A 250 -9.27 28.33 -16.39
CA GLY A 250 -8.33 29.08 -15.57
C GLY A 250 -7.71 28.22 -14.46
N ARG A 251 -6.47 28.54 -14.09
CA ARG A 251 -5.65 27.73 -13.17
C ARG A 251 -6.29 27.52 -11.80
N ASN A 252 -6.82 28.58 -11.19
CA ASN A 252 -7.39 28.52 -9.84
C ASN A 252 -8.68 27.70 -9.77
N ARG A 253 -9.52 27.76 -10.79
CA ARG A 253 -10.78 27.02 -10.85
C ARG A 253 -10.52 25.54 -11.13
N TRP A 254 -9.62 25.23 -12.07
CA TRP A 254 -9.23 23.85 -12.37
C TRP A 254 -8.60 23.14 -11.17
N SER A 255 -7.71 23.80 -10.42
CA SER A 255 -7.10 23.21 -9.22
C SER A 255 -8.10 22.84 -8.13
N ARG A 256 -9.27 23.51 -8.05
CA ARG A 256 -10.34 23.18 -7.11
C ARG A 256 -11.26 22.06 -7.61
N TYR A 257 -11.51 22.01 -8.92
CA TYR A 257 -12.38 20.98 -9.51
C TYR A 257 -11.67 19.63 -9.71
N ASN A 258 -10.36 19.63 -9.94
CA ASN A 258 -9.62 18.40 -10.24
C ASN A 258 -9.76 17.32 -9.13
N PRO A 259 -9.62 17.62 -7.83
CA PRO A 259 -9.83 16.63 -6.77
C PRO A 259 -11.29 16.12 -6.71
N VAL A 260 -12.27 16.99 -6.96
CA VAL A 260 -13.71 16.63 -6.93
C VAL A 260 -14.06 15.71 -8.10
N LEU A 261 -13.52 15.99 -9.30
CA LEU A 261 -13.69 15.12 -10.47
C LEU A 261 -13.04 13.76 -10.25
N LEU A 262 -11.85 13.71 -9.64
CA LEU A 262 -11.18 12.47 -9.31
C LEU A 262 -11.99 11.64 -8.31
N ALA A 263 -12.49 12.26 -7.24
CA ALA A 263 -13.33 11.59 -6.25
C ALA A 263 -14.64 11.05 -6.87
N GLY A 264 -15.29 11.84 -7.72
CA GLY A 264 -16.49 11.43 -8.44
C GLY A 264 -16.22 10.27 -9.41
N PHE A 265 -15.08 10.29 -10.12
CA PHE A 265 -14.67 9.21 -11.01
C PHE A 265 -14.43 7.89 -10.26
N TRP A 266 -13.70 7.92 -9.14
CA TRP A 266 -13.47 6.73 -8.32
C TRP A 266 -14.77 6.15 -7.76
N CYS A 267 -15.67 7.00 -7.26
CA CYS A 267 -16.98 6.57 -6.78
C CYS A 267 -17.81 5.94 -7.90
N GLY A 268 -17.86 6.57 -9.08
CA GLY A 268 -18.56 6.04 -10.25
C GLY A 268 -17.99 4.70 -10.73
N LEU A 269 -16.66 4.59 -10.77
CA LEU A 269 -15.97 3.35 -11.16
C LEU A 269 -16.26 2.21 -10.18
N ALA A 270 -16.29 2.49 -8.88
CA ALA A 270 -16.66 1.51 -7.86
C ALA A 270 -18.12 1.05 -8.02
N LEU A 271 -19.07 1.97 -8.17
CA LEU A 271 -20.49 1.66 -8.31
C LEU A 271 -20.78 0.86 -9.58
N ILE A 272 -20.25 1.30 -10.72
CA ILE A 272 -20.43 0.62 -12.02
C ILE A 272 -19.71 -0.73 -12.00
N GLY A 273 -18.52 -0.81 -11.41
CA GLY A 273 -17.78 -2.06 -11.24
C GLY A 273 -18.56 -3.09 -10.43
N MET A 274 -19.14 -2.69 -9.30
CA MET A 274 -19.97 -3.56 -8.48
C MET A 274 -21.26 -3.97 -9.19
N ALA A 275 -21.91 -3.06 -9.91
CA ALA A 275 -23.09 -3.38 -10.71
C ALA A 275 -22.74 -4.36 -11.84
N GLY A 276 -21.61 -4.18 -12.51
CA GLY A 276 -21.12 -5.07 -13.56
C GLY A 276 -20.83 -6.47 -13.04
N VAL A 277 -20.13 -6.57 -11.90
CA VAL A 277 -19.89 -7.86 -11.23
C VAL A 277 -21.22 -8.50 -10.81
N ALA A 278 -22.16 -7.76 -10.25
CA ALA A 278 -23.46 -8.29 -9.88
C ALA A 278 -24.23 -8.84 -11.10
N ILE A 279 -24.21 -8.13 -12.23
CA ILE A 279 -24.84 -8.59 -13.48
C ILE A 279 -24.14 -9.84 -14.02
N ASP A 280 -22.81 -9.87 -14.07
CA ASP A 280 -22.02 -11.03 -14.52
C ASP A 280 -22.30 -12.26 -13.66
N LEU A 281 -22.37 -12.08 -12.34
CA LEU A 281 -22.72 -13.14 -11.39
C LEU A 281 -24.14 -13.67 -11.60
N ILE A 282 -25.12 -12.78 -11.85
CA ILE A 282 -26.50 -13.19 -12.18
C ILE A 282 -26.51 -13.96 -13.51
N GLN A 283 -25.85 -13.45 -14.55
CA GLN A 283 -25.79 -14.12 -15.86
C GLN A 283 -25.18 -15.52 -15.75
N LYS A 284 -24.07 -15.66 -15.04
CA LYS A 284 -23.43 -16.96 -14.81
C LYS A 284 -24.29 -17.90 -13.98
N SER A 285 -25.07 -17.40 -13.02
CA SER A 285 -25.99 -18.24 -12.25
C SER A 285 -27.19 -18.75 -13.05
N VAL A 286 -27.64 -18.00 -14.07
CA VAL A 286 -28.79 -18.33 -14.92
C VAL A 286 -28.39 -19.21 -16.10
N ILE A 287 -27.20 -18.98 -16.68
CA ILE A 287 -26.73 -19.65 -17.90
C ILE A 287 -26.13 -21.05 -17.62
N VAL A 288 -25.89 -21.42 -16.36
CA VAL A 288 -25.48 -22.78 -15.95
C VAL A 288 -26.70 -23.74 -15.91
N LYS A 289 -27.47 -23.77 -16.99
CA LYS A 289 -28.27 -24.93 -17.40
C LYS A 289 -28.11 -25.07 -18.91
N PRO A 290 -27.21 -25.97 -19.34
CA PRO A 290 -27.73 -27.26 -19.78
C PRO A 290 -26.86 -28.42 -19.29
N PHE A 291 -27.53 -29.42 -18.70
CA PHE A 291 -27.05 -30.61 -17.99
C PHE A 291 -26.73 -30.42 -16.50
#